data_AF-A0A9Q3E331-F1
#
_entry.id   AF-A0A9Q3E331-F1
#
_cell.length_a   1.000
_cell.length_b   1.000
_cell.length_c   1.000
_cell.angle_alpha   90.00
_cell.angle_beta   90.00
_cell.angle_gamma   90.00
#
_symmetry.space_group_name_H-M   'P 1'
#
loop_
_entity.id
_entity.type
_entity.pdbx_description
1 polymer ?
#
loop_
_entity_poly.entity_id
_entity_poly.type
_entity_poly.pdbx_seq_one_letter_code
_entity_poly.pdbx_strand_id
1 'polypeptide(L)' 'MKTPNRHILRWQIAIQEYRGNMTIVCKDGNINKDADGLSRWPLPNNIDNPAYAPEEASPQIPIEGISSTYLNTTFFG' A
#
# COMPACT_ATOMS: atom_id res chain seq x y z
N MET A 1 -18.05 7.99 -10.47
CA MET A 1 -16.64 8.01 -10.00
C MET A 1 -16.08 9.40 -10.22
N LYS A 2 -15.58 10.10 -9.20
CA LYS A 2 -14.94 11.41 -9.40
C LYS A 2 -13.69 11.23 -10.27
N THR A 3 -13.45 12.18 -11.16
CA THR A 3 -12.25 12.17 -12.00
C THR A 3 -11.00 12.17 -11.10
N PRO A 4 -10.05 11.25 -11.30
CA PRO A 4 -8.83 11.21 -10.51
C PRO A 4 -8.02 12.49 -10.71
N ASN A 5 -7.32 12.92 -9.65
CA ASN A 5 -6.49 14.12 -9.67
C ASN A 5 -5.49 14.07 -10.85
N ARG A 6 -5.33 15.17 -11.60
CA ARG A 6 -4.40 15.25 -12.72
C ARG A 6 -2.97 14.78 -12.37
N HIS A 7 -2.54 15.00 -11.13
CA HIS A 7 -1.23 14.56 -10.64
C HIS A 7 -1.08 13.03 -10.55
N ILE A 8 -2.17 12.29 -10.33
CA ILE A 8 -2.14 10.82 -10.28
C ILE A 8 -2.32 10.20 -11.67
N LEU A 9 -2.75 10.98 -12.68
CA LEU A 9 -3.05 10.48 -14.01
C LEU A 9 -1.84 9.78 -14.67
N ARG A 10 -0.64 10.36 -14.53
CA ARG A 10 0.60 9.78 -15.08
C ARG A 10 0.97 8.43 -14.48
N TRP A 11 0.48 8.14 -13.29
CA TRP A 11 0.77 6.92 -12.55
C TRP A 11 -0.32 5.85 -12.71
N GLN A 12 -1.37 6.12 -13.50
CA GLN A 12 -2.49 5.18 -13.63
C GLN A 12 -2.05 3.80 -14.12
N ILE A 13 -1.13 3.74 -15.09
CA ILE A 13 -0.62 2.47 -15.61
C ILE A 13 0.16 1.72 -14.53
N ALA A 14 1.05 2.39 -13.80
CA ALA A 14 1.81 1.76 -12.72
C ALA A 14 0.92 1.27 -11.55
N ILE A 15 -0.17 1.99 -11.26
CA ILE A 15 -1.10 1.62 -10.19
C ILE A 15 -2.10 0.54 -10.65
N GLN A 16 -2.31 0.36 -11.96
CA GLN A 16 -3.28 -0.61 -12.51
C GLN A 16 -3.00 -2.04 -12.05
N GLU A 17 -1.73 -2.44 -11.95
CA GLU A 17 -1.31 -3.78 -11.50
C GLU A 17 -1.84 -4.11 -10.09
N TYR A 18 -2.02 -3.08 -9.27
CA TYR A 18 -2.42 -3.22 -7.87
C TYR A 18 -3.91 -2.95 -7.64
N ARG A 19 -4.68 -2.52 -8.65
CA ARG A 19 -6.08 -2.08 -8.47
C ARG A 19 -7.03 -3.13 -7.92
N GLY A 20 -6.74 -4.41 -8.15
CA GLY A 20 -7.54 -5.52 -7.60
C GLY A 20 -7.19 -5.88 -6.16
N ASN A 21 -5.94 -5.62 -5.73
CA ASN A 21 -5.36 -6.20 -4.52
C ASN A 21 -4.81 -5.16 -3.53
N MET A 22 -4.96 -3.87 -3.82
CA MET A 22 -4.45 -2.76 -2.99
C MET A 22 -5.58 -1.83 -2.58
N THR A 23 -5.64 -1.54 -1.27
CA THR A 23 -6.55 -0.57 -0.69
C THR A 23 -5.75 0.64 -0.20
N ILE A 24 -6.11 1.85 -0.68
CA ILE A 24 -5.49 3.10 -0.22
C ILE A 24 -6.30 3.65 0.94
N VAL A 25 -5.68 3.77 2.11
CA VAL A 25 -6.30 4.31 3.33
C VAL A 25 -5.54 5.57 3.76
N CYS A 26 -6.27 6.66 3.98
CA CYS A 26 -5.70 7.86 4.57
C CYS A 26 -5.44 7.61 6.07
N LYS A 27 -4.23 7.91 6.54
CA LYS A 27 -3.84 7.79 7.95
C LYS A 27 -3.29 9.13 8.43
N ASP A 28 -3.49 9.42 9.71
CA ASP A 28 -2.90 10.59 10.35
C ASP A 28 -1.37 10.48 10.42
N GLY A 29 -0.68 11.63 10.35
CA GLY A 29 0.78 11.67 10.27
C GLY A 29 1.48 10.96 11.44
N ASN A 30 0.91 11.03 12.65
CA ASN A 30 1.47 10.37 13.83
C ASN A 30 1.49 8.83 13.75
N ILE A 31 0.70 8.23 12.87
CA ILE A 31 0.68 6.78 12.64
C ILE A 31 1.75 6.37 11.61
N ASN A 32 2.20 7.29 10.77
CA ASN A 32 3.19 7.04 9.72
C ASN A 32 4.62 7.39 10.15
N LYS A 33 4.95 7.31 11.45
CA LYS A 33 6.26 7.72 11.98
C LYS A 33 7.43 7.00 11.33
N ASP A 34 7.29 5.71 11.07
CA ASP A 34 8.35 4.90 10.48
C ASP A 34 8.63 5.33 9.03
N ALA A 35 7.56 5.55 8.26
CA ALA A 35 7.65 6.06 6.89
C ALA A 35 8.17 7.51 6.83
N ASP A 36 7.71 8.40 7.73
CA ASP A 36 8.21 9.78 7.83
C ASP A 36 9.69 9.80 8.23
N GLY A 37 10.11 8.95 9.16
CA GLY A 37 11.50 8.78 9.54
C GLY A 37 12.36 8.32 8.37
N LEU A 38 12.00 7.22 7.71
CA LEU A 38 12.77 6.71 6.56
C LEU A 38 12.80 7.67 5.38
N SER A 39 11.73 8.46 5.18
CA SER A 39 11.71 9.51 4.16
C SER A 39 12.70 10.64 4.43
N ARG A 40 13.04 10.91 5.71
CA ARG A 40 13.98 11.96 6.11
C ARG A 40 15.42 11.46 6.22
N TRP A 41 15.59 10.21 6.64
CA TRP A 41 16.87 9.53 6.77
C TRP A 41 16.87 8.26 5.91
N PRO A 42 17.16 8.38 4.60
CA PRO A 42 17.15 7.26 3.65
C PRO A 42 18.41 6.39 3.80
N LEU A 43 18.75 6.08 5.04
CA LEU A 43 19.80 5.14 5.43
C LEU A 43 19.17 3.75 5.58
N PRO A 44 19.97 2.67 5.54
CA PRO A 44 19.50 1.34 5.87
C PRO A 44 18.68 1.33 7.18
N ASN A 45 17.61 0.54 7.25
CA ASN A 45 16.80 0.42 8.46
C ASN A 45 17.50 -0.48 9.50
N ASN A 46 18.58 0.01 10.08
CA ASN A 46 19.34 -0.63 11.15
C ASN A 46 19.34 0.26 12.41
N ILE A 47 19.82 -0.27 13.53
CA ILE A 47 19.83 0.44 14.84
C ILE A 47 20.58 1.78 14.79
N ASP A 48 21.50 1.95 13.84
CA ASP A 48 22.25 3.20 13.65
C ASP A 48 21.42 4.30 12.97
N ASN A 49 20.29 3.95 12.35
CA ASN A 49 19.39 4.90 11.73
C ASN A 49 18.52 5.58 12.82
N PRO A 50 18.49 6.92 12.91
CA PRO A 50 17.58 7.62 13.81
C PRO A 50 16.10 7.37 13.50
N ALA A 51 15.78 6.90 12.29
CA ALA A 51 14.45 6.44 11.89
C ALA A 51 14.14 4.98 12.25
N TYR A 52 15.08 4.28 12.89
CA TYR A 52 14.90 2.87 13.24
C TYR A 52 13.72 2.72 14.20
N ALA A 53 12.70 2.03 13.72
CA ALA A 53 11.59 1.56 14.54
C ALA A 53 11.72 0.03 14.66
N PRO A 54 11.70 -0.53 15.89
CA PRO A 54 11.54 -1.97 16.04
C PRO A 54 10.23 -2.38 15.37
N GLU A 55 10.23 -3.53 14.71
CA GLU A 55 9.05 -4.08 14.04
C GLU A 55 8.03 -4.50 15.11
N GLU A 56 7.30 -3.54 15.66
CA GLU A 56 6.11 -3.76 16.48
C GLU A 56 5.11 -4.52 15.60
N ALA A 57 4.45 -5.54 16.16
CA ALA A 57 3.45 -6.33 15.44
C ALA A 57 2.49 -5.38 14.75
N SER A 58 2.61 -5.28 13.41
CA SER A 58 1.83 -4.36 12.61
C SER A 58 0.37 -4.51 13.03
N PRO A 59 -0.36 -3.41 13.36
CA PRO A 59 -1.75 -3.53 13.75
C PRO A 59 -2.43 -4.42 12.72
N GLN A 60 -3.12 -5.47 13.18
CA GLN A 60 -3.86 -6.37 12.31
C GLN A 60 -4.91 -5.53 11.59
N ILE A 61 -4.54 -4.98 10.44
CA ILE A 61 -5.49 -4.35 9.53
C ILE A 61 -6.24 -5.56 8.98
N PRO A 62 -7.55 -5.70 9.21
CA PRO A 62 -8.29 -6.80 8.64
C PRO A 62 -8.22 -6.65 7.12
N ILE A 63 -7.36 -7.44 6.50
CA ILE A 63 -7.38 -7.69 5.07
C ILE A 63 -8.58 -8.62 4.90
N GLU A 64 -9.75 -8.05 4.62
CA GLU A 64 -10.90 -8.83 4.19
C GLU A 64 -10.48 -9.59 2.92
N GLY A 65 -10.24 -10.89 3.09
CA GLY A 65 -9.62 -11.74 2.08
C GLY A 65 -10.41 -11.68 0.78
N ILE A 66 -9.73 -11.35 -0.32
CA ILE A 66 -10.31 -11.48 -1.65
C ILE A 66 -10.52 -12.97 -1.90
N SER A 67 -11.77 -13.40 -1.84
CA SER A 67 -12.20 -14.73 -2.30
C SER A 67 -11.92 -14.81 -3.80
N SER A 68 -10.85 -15.51 -4.18
CA SER A 68 -10.59 -15.88 -5.56
C SER A 68 -11.47 -17.06 -5.92
N THR A 69 -12.70 -16.80 -6.36
CA THR A 69 -13.42 -17.81 -7.14
C THR A 69 -12.76 -17.90 -8.49
N TYR A 70 -12.02 -18.99 -8.72
CA TYR A 70 -11.57 -19.36 -10.06
C TYR A 70 -12.79 -19.45 -10.96
N LEU A 71 -12.93 -18.53 -11.91
CA LEU A 71 -13.82 -18.73 -13.05
C LEU A 71 -13.17 -19.82 -13.91
N ASN A 72 -13.47 -21.06 -13.58
CA ASN A 72 -13.16 -22.21 -14.41
C ASN A 72 -13.85 -21.99 -15.77
N THR A 73 -13.03 -21.60 -16.74
CA THR A 73 -13.09 -21.93 -18.17
C THR A 73 -14.38 -22.59 -18.64
N THR A 74 -15.30 -21.79 -19.19
CA THR A 74 -15.97 -21.96 -20.49
C THR A 74 -17.06 -20.90 -20.65
N PHE A 75 -16.76 -19.80 -21.35
CA PHE A 75 -17.77 -18.80 -21.75
C PHE A 75 -18.05 -18.83 -23.27
N PHE A 76 -17.34 -19.67 -24.03
CA PHE A 76 -17.62 -19.89 -25.45
C PHE A 76 -17.55 -21.38 -25.75
N GLY A 77 -18.69 -22.06 -25.57
CA GLY A 77 -18.96 -23.42 -26.02
C GLY A 77 -20.36 -23.45 -26.60
#